data_AF-A0A538RNZ4-F1
#
_entry.id   AF-A0A538RNZ4-F1
#
_cell.length_a   1.000
_cell.length_b   1.000
_cell.length_c   1.000
_cell.angle_alpha   90.00
_cell.angle_beta   90.00
_cell.angle_gamma   90.00
#
_symmetry.space_group_name_H-M   'P 1'
#
loop_
_entity.id
_entity.type
_entity.pdbx_description
1 polymer ?
#
loop_
_entity_poly.entity_id
_entity_poly.type
_entity_poly.pdbx_seq_one_letter_code
_entity_poly.pdbx_strand_id
1 'polypeptide(L)' 'AAEFIKKHVTKPIAAFIAGQTAPPGKRMGHAGAIISGGSGTAKEKIAALRAAGIAVADSPADLAVTLQQAMKARR' A
#
# COMPACT_ATOMS: atom_id res chain seq x y z
N ALA A 1 8.97 -3.65 3.06
CA ALA A 1 7.84 -3.18 3.90
C ALA A 1 6.92 -4.33 4.30
N ALA A 2 6.19 -4.95 3.37
CA ALA A 2 5.22 -6.02 3.67
C ALA A 2 5.81 -7.17 4.50
N GLU A 3 7.00 -7.67 4.13
CA GLU A 3 7.67 -8.76 4.87
C GLU A 3 8.02 -8.37 6.32
N PHE A 4 8.56 -7.16 6.51
CA PHE A 4 8.88 -6.64 7.85
C PHE A 4 7.62 -6.53 8.72
N ILE A 5 6.54 -5.99 8.15
CA ILE A 5 5.25 -5.87 8.85
C ILE A 5 4.74 -7.25 9.28
N LYS A 6 4.75 -8.23 8.36
CA LYS A 6 4.32 -9.59 8.64
C LYS A 6 5.12 -10.24 9.78
N LYS A 7 6.42 -9.97 9.88
CA LYS A 7 7.32 -10.57 10.87
C LYS A 7 7.30 -9.87 12.22
N HIS A 8 7.11 -8.56 12.27
CA HIS A 8 7.43 -7.77 13.46
C HIS A 8 6.33 -6.85 13.96
N VAL A 9 5.30 -6.54 13.15
CA VAL A 9 4.33 -5.52 13.51
C VAL A 9 3.01 -6.14 13.92
N THR A 10 2.62 -5.85 15.16
CA THR A 10 1.41 -6.38 15.77
C THR A 10 0.34 -5.32 15.99
N LYS A 11 0.46 -4.11 15.43
CA LYS A 11 -0.63 -3.13 15.43
C LYS A 11 -1.48 -3.30 14.16
N PRO A 12 -2.79 -2.97 14.18
CA PRO A 12 -3.58 -2.91 12.96
C PRO A 12 -3.00 -1.86 11.99
N ILE A 13 -2.95 -2.19 10.70
CA ILE A 13 -2.38 -1.34 9.66
C ILE A 13 -3.37 -1.23 8.50
N ALA A 14 -3.55 -0.01 8.01
CA ALA A 14 -4.12 0.28 6.71
C ALA A 14 -3.06 0.96 5.82
N ALA A 15 -3.11 0.72 4.53
CA ALA A 15 -2.19 1.31 3.55
C ALA A 15 -2.94 1.86 2.34
N PHE A 16 -2.32 2.81 1.65
CA PHE A 16 -2.76 3.29 0.34
C PHE A 16 -1.52 3.47 -0.54
N ILE A 17 -1.58 3.00 -1.78
CA ILE A 17 -0.51 3.21 -2.76
C ILE A 17 -0.94 4.34 -3.69
N ALA A 18 -0.29 5.49 -3.55
CA ALA A 18 -0.50 6.63 -4.43
C ALA A 18 0.14 6.41 -5.81
N GLY A 19 -0.38 7.13 -6.82
CA GLY A 19 0.20 7.11 -8.17
C GLY A 19 -0.08 5.84 -8.98
N GLN A 20 -1.16 5.11 -8.66
CA GLN A 20 -1.53 3.89 -9.41
C GLN A 20 -1.81 4.17 -10.90
N THR A 21 -2.26 5.38 -11.21
CA THR A 21 -2.58 5.86 -12.56
C THR A 21 -1.42 6.64 -13.20
N ALA A 22 -0.23 6.66 -12.56
CA ALA A 22 0.90 7.38 -13.11
C ALA A 22 1.37 6.73 -14.42
N PRO A 23 1.62 7.52 -15.49
CA PRO A 23 2.11 6.97 -16.73
C PRO A 23 3.55 6.43 -16.56
N PRO A 24 3.92 5.36 -17.29
CA PRO A 24 5.26 4.80 -17.23
C PRO A 24 6.31 5.83 -17.66
N GLY A 25 7.50 5.79 -17.04
CA GLY A 25 8.61 6.69 -17.38
C GLY A 25 8.44 8.14 -16.94
N LYS A 26 7.33 8.51 -16.26
CA LYS A 26 7.12 9.87 -15.75
C LYS A 26 7.45 9.95 -14.26
N ARG A 27 8.23 10.97 -13.90
CA ARG A 27 8.53 11.33 -12.51
C ARG A 27 7.41 12.20 -11.94
N MET A 28 6.80 11.76 -10.86
CA MET A 28 5.72 12.46 -10.18
C MET A 28 6.28 13.28 -9.01
N GLY A 29 6.80 14.48 -9.27
CA GLY A 29 7.28 15.43 -8.23
C GLY A 29 8.43 14.90 -7.36
N HIS A 30 8.11 14.06 -6.38
CA HIS A 30 9.05 13.40 -5.47
C HIS A 30 10.11 12.58 -6.23
N ALA A 31 11.37 12.66 -5.79
CA ALA A 31 12.51 12.08 -6.52
C ALA A 31 12.40 10.58 -6.76
N GLY A 32 11.88 9.84 -5.77
CA GLY A 32 11.67 8.40 -5.86
C GLY A 32 10.34 7.97 -6.50
N ALA A 33 9.47 8.90 -6.90
CA ALA A 33 8.16 8.58 -7.48
C ALA A 33 8.26 8.42 -9.01
N ILE A 34 9.04 7.43 -9.45
CA ILE A 34 9.19 7.04 -10.85
C ILE A 34 8.88 5.56 -10.98
N ILE A 35 8.09 5.18 -11.99
CA ILE A 35 7.90 3.78 -12.37
C ILE A 35 9.05 3.40 -13.31
N SER A 36 10.15 2.89 -12.73
CA SER A 36 11.34 2.45 -13.47
C SER A 36 11.43 0.93 -13.46
N GLY A 37 11.47 0.31 -14.66
CA GLY A 37 11.94 -1.06 -14.84
C GLY A 37 11.13 -2.17 -14.16
N GLY A 38 9.83 -2.30 -14.48
CA GLY A 38 9.02 -3.52 -14.31
C GLY A 38 8.75 -4.02 -12.88
N SER A 39 9.57 -3.67 -11.90
CA SER A 39 9.50 -4.09 -10.51
C SER A 39 9.01 -2.95 -9.63
N GLY A 40 8.12 -3.26 -8.69
CA GLY A 40 7.57 -2.27 -7.78
C GLY A 40 6.45 -1.43 -8.40
N THR A 41 5.73 -2.01 -9.37
CA THR A 41 4.46 -1.46 -9.83
C THR A 41 3.50 -1.28 -8.65
N ALA A 42 2.53 -0.38 -8.80
CA ALA A 42 1.51 -0.20 -7.77
C ALA A 42 0.77 -1.52 -7.48
N LYS A 43 0.47 -2.31 -8.52
CA LYS A 43 -0.21 -3.60 -8.42
C LYS A 43 0.58 -4.62 -7.60
N GLU A 44 1.88 -4.77 -7.86
CA GLU A 44 2.73 -5.69 -7.08
C GLU A 44 2.83 -5.26 -5.62
N LYS A 45 2.98 -3.95 -5.36
CA LYS A 45 3.02 -3.41 -3.99
C LYS A 45 1.72 -3.70 -3.24
N ILE A 46 0.57 -3.47 -3.88
CA ILE A 46 -0.75 -3.78 -3.31
C ILE A 46 -0.87 -5.28 -3.01
N ALA A 47 -0.49 -6.14 -3.95
CA ALA A 47 -0.53 -7.59 -3.77
C ALA A 47 0.34 -8.05 -2.59
N ALA A 48 1.58 -7.54 -2.49
CA ALA A 48 2.48 -7.86 -1.39
C ALA A 48 1.93 -7.41 -0.03
N LEU A 49 1.32 -6.21 0.05
CA LEU A 49 0.71 -5.71 1.28
C LEU A 49 -0.50 -6.56 1.69
N ARG A 50 -1.40 -6.88 0.74
CA ARG A 50 -2.56 -7.75 1.00
C ARG A 50 -2.13 -9.16 1.45
N ALA A 51 -1.09 -9.73 0.83
CA ALA A 51 -0.52 -11.03 1.24
C ALA A 51 0.13 -11.01 2.64
N ALA A 52 0.51 -9.82 3.14
CA ALA A 52 0.96 -9.62 4.52
C ALA A 52 -0.18 -9.38 5.51
N GLY A 53 -1.45 -9.47 5.09
CA GLY A 53 -2.62 -9.24 5.93
C GLY A 53 -2.94 -7.76 6.16
N ILE A 54 -2.35 -6.86 5.38
CA ILE A 54 -2.59 -5.41 5.50
C ILE A 54 -3.80 -5.03 4.65
N ALA A 55 -4.73 -4.30 5.25
CA ALA A 55 -5.86 -3.73 4.52
C ALA A 55 -5.37 -2.57 3.63
N VAL A 56 -5.69 -2.60 2.34
CA VAL A 56 -5.25 -1.58 1.38
C VAL A 56 -6.46 -0.85 0.82
N ALA A 57 -6.53 0.46 1.04
CA ALA A 57 -7.58 1.34 0.55
C ALA A 57 -7.42 1.60 -0.96
N ASP A 58 -8.54 1.72 -1.67
CA ASP A 58 -8.56 2.03 -3.11
C ASP A 58 -8.46 3.55 -3.38
N SER A 59 -8.94 4.38 -2.46
CA SER A 59 -8.85 5.85 -2.50
C SER A 59 -8.20 6.40 -1.22
N PRO A 60 -7.50 7.55 -1.27
CA PRO A 60 -7.04 8.24 -0.06
C PRO A 60 -8.16 8.55 0.92
N ALA A 61 -9.38 8.83 0.42
CA ALA A 61 -10.55 9.15 1.23
C ALA A 61 -11.00 7.97 2.11
N ASP A 62 -10.74 6.73 1.66
CA ASP A 62 -11.21 5.52 2.33
C ASP A 62 -10.25 5.06 3.44
N LEU A 63 -9.06 5.64 3.55
CA LEU A 63 -8.02 5.23 4.49
C LEU A 63 -8.51 5.11 5.94
N ALA A 64 -9.32 6.08 6.39
CA ALA A 64 -9.87 6.08 7.74
C ALA A 64 -10.81 4.88 7.97
N VAL A 65 -11.70 4.61 7.02
CA VAL A 65 -12.66 3.49 7.09
C VAL A 65 -11.91 2.16 7.01
N THR A 66 -10.91 2.04 6.12
CA THR A 66 -10.07 0.84 6.01
C THR A 66 -9.31 0.57 7.31
N LEU A 67 -8.78 1.59 7.99
CA LEU A 67 -8.14 1.41 9.29
C LEU A 67 -9.12 0.94 10.36
N GLN A 68 -10.31 1.54 10.42
CA GLN A 68 -11.35 1.09 11.36
C GLN A 68 -11.74 -0.37 11.14
N GLN A 69 -11.85 -0.82 9.87
CA GLN A 69 -12.10 -2.22 9.54
C GLN A 69 -10.96 -3.13 10.03
N ALA A 70 -9.70 -2.75 9.78
CA ALA A 70 -8.53 -3.49 10.25
C ALA A 70 -8.45 -3.59 11.78
N MET A 71 -8.90 -2.55 12.50
CA MET A 71 -9.00 -2.56 13.96
C MET A 71 -10.12 -3.50 14.45
N LYS A 72 -11.28 -3.50 13.76
CA LYS A 72 -12.43 -4.35 14.11
C LYS A 72 -12.18 -5.84 13.84
N ALA A 73 -11.53 -6.19 12.73
CA ALA A 73 -11.20 -7.58 12.38
C ALA A 73 -10.23 -8.28 13.35
N ARG A 74 -9.72 -7.53 14.33
CA ARG A 74 -8.78 -7.97 15.36
C ARG A 74 -9.41 -8.13 16.75
N ARG A 75 -10.68 -7.77 16.90
CA ARG A 75 -11.50 -8.09 18.08
C ARG A 75 -12.10 -9.47 17.90
#